data_AF-A0A358UXK9-F1
#
_entry.id   AF-A0A358UXK9-F1
#
_cell.length_a   1.000
_cell.length_b   1.000
_cell.length_c   1.000
_cell.angle_alpha   90.00
_cell.angle_beta   90.00
_cell.angle_gamma   90.00
#
_symmetry.space_group_name_H-M   'P 1'
#
loop_
_entity.id
_entity.type
_entity.pdbx_description
1 polymer ?
#
loop_
_entity_poly.entity_id
_entity_poly.type
_entity_poly.pdbx_seq_one_letter_code
_entity_poly.pdbx_strand_id
1 'polypeptide(L)'
;CHCGEKMKYNPDRHHRKSIRLKHYDYSQAGAYFVTICTKDRKLFFEDEFIKSIAETFWKEIPKHFINVKLDEFIIMPNHLHGIIIIENDIAVGTGHRPV
;
A
#
# COMPACT_ATOMS: atom_id res chain seq x y z
N CYS A 1 32.01 -5.71 12.17
CA CYS A 1 31.45 -6.91 11.53
C CYS A 1 30.60 -7.69 12.54
N HIS A 2 29.28 -7.58 12.48
CA HIS A 2 28.40 -8.63 12.99
C HIS A 2 27.22 -8.77 12.04
N CYS A 3 27.06 -10.02 11.63
CA CYS A 3 26.21 -10.54 10.58
C CYS A 3 24.73 -10.29 10.85
N GLY A 4 23.98 -9.98 9.79
CA GLY A 4 22.52 -9.95 9.86
C GLY A 4 21.96 -11.35 10.08
N GLU A 5 21.32 -11.56 11.22
CA GLU A 5 20.44 -12.71 11.40
C GLU A 5 19.08 -12.37 10.76
N LYS A 6 18.86 -12.86 9.54
CA LYS A 6 17.51 -12.92 8.96
C LYS A 6 16.69 -13.91 9.80
N MET A 7 15.79 -13.40 10.63
CA MET A 7 14.75 -14.20 11.29
C MET A 7 13.99 -15.00 10.21
N LYS A 8 14.28 -16.30 10.11
CA LYS A 8 13.63 -17.20 9.17
C LYS A 8 12.14 -17.27 9.51
N TYR A 9 11.28 -17.15 8.49
CA TYR A 9 9.85 -17.32 8.64
C TYR A 9 9.55 -18.72 9.20
N ASN A 10 9.02 -18.78 10.44
CA ASN A 10 8.56 -20.01 11.06
C ASN A 10 7.04 -20.14 10.84
N PRO A 11 6.57 -21.01 9.94
CA PRO A 11 5.15 -21.17 9.64
C PRO A 11 4.33 -21.68 10.84
N ASP A 12 4.93 -22.44 11.76
CA ASP A 12 4.25 -23.00 12.94
C ASP A 12 3.96 -21.92 14.00
N ARG A 13 4.76 -20.84 14.01
CA ARG A 13 4.61 -19.69 14.93
C ARG A 13 3.95 -18.49 14.27
N HIS A 14 4.16 -18.28 12.97
CA HIS A 14 3.64 -17.15 12.20
C HIS A 14 2.43 -17.58 11.38
N HIS A 15 1.32 -17.86 12.06
CA HIS A 15 0.03 -18.03 11.42
C HIS A 15 -0.48 -16.66 10.93
N ARG A 16 -0.02 -16.23 9.75
CA ARG A 16 -0.52 -15.01 9.11
C ARG A 16 -1.97 -15.23 8.72
N LYS A 17 -2.90 -14.76 9.56
CA LYS A 17 -4.31 -14.64 9.19
C LYS A 17 -4.48 -13.49 8.20
N SER A 18 -5.42 -13.64 7.28
CA SER A 18 -5.84 -12.52 6.44
C SER A 18 -6.43 -11.43 7.35
N ILE A 19 -5.96 -10.19 7.18
CA ILE A 19 -6.58 -9.01 7.79
C ILE A 19 -7.84 -8.57 7.03
N ARG A 20 -8.05 -9.09 5.81
CA ARG A 20 -9.20 -8.73 4.99
C ARG A 20 -10.46 -9.34 5.58
N LEU A 21 -11.48 -8.50 5.74
CA LEU A 21 -12.81 -8.93 6.15
C LEU A 21 -13.38 -9.86 5.08
N LYS A 22 -13.81 -11.06 5.50
CA LYS A 22 -14.41 -12.03 4.59
C LYS A 22 -15.71 -11.46 4.03
N HIS A 23 -15.92 -11.65 2.72
CA HIS A 23 -17.11 -11.19 1.99
C HIS A 23 -17.28 -9.67 1.86
N TYR A 24 -16.27 -8.87 2.23
CA TYR A 24 -16.28 -7.44 1.97
C TYR A 24 -15.72 -7.14 0.58
N ASP A 25 -16.44 -6.32 -0.19
CA ASP A 25 -16.00 -5.85 -1.51
C ASP A 25 -15.17 -4.56 -1.37
N TYR A 26 -13.85 -4.69 -1.51
CA TYR A 26 -12.90 -3.59 -1.40
C TYR A 26 -12.87 -2.68 -2.63
N SER A 27 -13.71 -2.93 -3.65
CA SER A 27 -13.91 -2.00 -4.77
C SER A 27 -14.95 -0.93 -4.46
N GLN A 28 -15.78 -1.12 -3.42
CA GLN A 28 -16.79 -0.16 -3.00
C GLN A 28 -16.15 1.13 -2.46
N ALA A 29 -16.87 2.24 -2.57
CA ALA A 29 -16.47 3.47 -1.93
C ALA A 29 -16.18 3.29 -0.43
N GLY A 30 -15.16 4.01 0.01
CA GLY A 30 -14.73 4.00 1.40
C GLY A 30 -13.31 4.51 1.57
N ALA A 31 -12.95 4.77 2.82
CA ALA A 31 -11.59 5.08 3.21
C ALA A 31 -10.86 3.79 3.59
N TYR A 32 -9.69 3.56 3.00
CA TYR A 32 -8.88 2.38 3.18
C TYR A 32 -7.49 2.75 3.68
N PHE A 33 -7.12 2.21 4.84
CA PHE A 33 -5.75 2.28 5.33
C PHE A 33 -4.88 1.26 4.58
N VAL A 34 -3.82 1.75 3.94
CA VAL A 34 -2.86 0.92 3.21
C VAL A 34 -1.47 1.03 3.83
N THR A 35 -0.75 -0.09 3.80
CA THR A 35 0.66 -0.15 4.18
C THR A 35 1.44 -0.78 3.05
N ILE A 36 2.45 -0.07 2.54
CA ILE A 36 3.33 -0.54 1.48
C ILE A 36 4.73 -0.70 2.08
N CYS A 37 5.15 -1.94 2.29
CA CYS A 37 6.49 -2.23 2.80
C CYS A 37 7.49 -2.37 1.65
N THR A 38 8.72 -1.91 1.88
CA THR A 38 9.85 -2.24 1.00
C THR A 38 10.16 -3.73 1.04
N LYS A 39 10.76 -4.23 -0.03
CA LYS A 39 11.23 -5.62 -0.10
C LYS A 39 12.24 -5.88 1.03
N ASP A 40 12.05 -7.01 1.72
CA ASP A 40 12.86 -7.42 2.87
C ASP A 40 12.95 -6.36 4.00
N ARG A 41 12.01 -5.40 4.05
CA ARG A 41 12.00 -4.27 5.01
C ARG A 41 13.29 -3.45 4.99
N LYS A 42 13.98 -3.38 3.84
CA LYS A 42 15.15 -2.52 3.65
C LYS A 42 14.79 -1.05 3.85
N LEU A 43 15.71 -0.29 4.45
CA LEU A 43 15.51 1.12 4.82
C LEU A 43 15.69 2.06 3.62
N PHE A 44 15.08 1.75 2.47
CA PHE A 44 15.28 2.52 1.23
C PHE A 44 14.82 3.98 1.33
N PHE A 45 13.90 4.29 2.24
CA PHE A 45 13.39 5.64 2.42
C PHE A 45 14.24 6.49 3.39
N GLU A 46 15.37 5.98 3.90
CA GLU A 46 16.41 6.84 4.52
C GLU A 46 17.16 7.66 3.47
N ASP A 47 17.19 7.19 2.23
CA ASP A 47 17.64 7.99 1.10
C ASP A 47 16.55 9.00 0.73
N GLU A 48 16.83 10.29 0.94
CA GLU A 48 15.87 11.37 0.67
C GLU A 48 15.47 11.46 -0.81
N PHE A 49 16.34 11.07 -1.75
CA PHE A 49 15.98 11.02 -3.16
C PHE A 49 14.95 9.92 -3.43
N ILE A 50 15.17 8.71 -2.92
CA ILE A 50 14.19 7.61 -3.07
C ILE A 50 12.87 7.94 -2.37
N LYS A 51 12.94 8.53 -1.17
CA LYS A 51 11.75 8.99 -0.43
C LYS A 51 10.96 10.04 -1.22
N SER A 52 11.64 11.00 -1.85
CA SER A 52 11.00 12.02 -2.70
C SER A 52 10.27 11.42 -3.90
N ILE A 53 10.82 10.35 -4.48
CA ILE A 53 10.18 9.60 -5.58
C ILE A 53 8.91 8.92 -5.07
N ALA A 54 8.98 8.24 -3.92
CA ALA A 54 7.83 7.58 -3.33
C ALA A 54 6.71 8.57 -2.97
N GLU A 55 7.08 9.73 -2.41
CA GLU A 55 6.14 10.81 -2.10
C GLU A 55 5.47 11.37 -3.36
N THR A 56 6.26 11.58 -4.42
CA THR A 56 5.75 12.07 -5.71
C THR A 56 4.72 11.09 -6.26
N PHE A 57 5.08 9.82 -6.44
CA PHE A 57 4.17 8.82 -6.98
C PHE A 57 2.94 8.58 -6.10
N TRP A 58 3.08 8.67 -4.77
CA TRP A 58 1.94 8.62 -3.87
C TRP A 58 0.96 9.74 -4.22
N LYS A 59 1.42 10.99 -4.28
CA LYS A 59 0.59 12.17 -4.63
C LYS A 59 0.02 12.13 -6.04
N GLU A 60 0.59 11.34 -6.94
CA GLU A 60 0.10 11.17 -8.31
C GLU A 60 -1.01 10.12 -8.46
N ILE A 61 -1.32 9.34 -7.43
CA ILE A 61 -2.39 8.33 -7.48
C ILE A 61 -3.72 8.91 -8.04
N PRO A 62 -4.24 10.07 -7.58
CA PRO A 62 -5.46 10.67 -8.14
C PRO A 62 -5.36 11.06 -9.61
N LYS A 63 -4.14 11.30 -10.15
CA LYS A 63 -3.93 11.59 -11.57
C LYS A 63 -4.14 10.33 -12.43
N HIS A 64 -3.85 9.16 -11.88
CA HIS A 64 -4.01 7.87 -12.57
C HIS A 64 -5.40 7.26 -12.35
N PHE A 65 -6.03 7.54 -11.21
CA PHE A 65 -7.32 7.00 -10.83
C PHE A 65 -8.26 8.13 -10.40
N ILE A 66 -9.13 8.55 -11.31
CA ILE A 66 -10.01 9.72 -11.12
C ILE A 66 -10.99 9.57 -9.95
N ASN A 67 -11.35 8.34 -9.61
CA ASN A 67 -12.25 8.01 -8.50
C ASN A 67 -11.52 7.80 -7.17
N VAL A 68 -10.24 8.20 -7.08
CA VAL A 68 -9.42 8.04 -5.89
C VAL A 68 -8.96 9.39 -5.38
N LYS A 69 -9.20 9.62 -4.09
CA LYS A 69 -8.60 10.71 -3.32
C LYS A 69 -7.60 10.17 -2.31
N LEU A 70 -6.67 11.02 -1.92
CA LEU A 70 -5.71 10.75 -0.86
C LEU A 70 -6.05 11.58 0.37
N ASP A 71 -5.84 10.99 1.52
CA ASP A 71 -5.86 11.66 2.81
C ASP A 71 -4.46 11.50 3.44
N GLU A 72 -4.35 11.56 4.77
CA GLU A 72 -3.08 11.49 5.50
C GLU A 72 -2.20 10.29 5.11
N PHE A 73 -0.90 10.54 5.00
CA PHE A 73 0.11 9.53 4.76
C PHE A 73 1.44 9.88 5.42
N ILE A 74 2.25 8.86 5.72
CA ILE A 74 3.59 9.01 6.28
C ILE A 74 4.53 7.99 5.65
N ILE A 75 5.73 8.44 5.31
CA ILE A 75 6.81 7.59 4.81
C ILE A 75 7.80 7.35 5.96
N MET A 76 7.82 6.11 6.44
CA MET A 76 8.78 5.60 7.41
C MET A 76 9.97 4.99 6.65
N PRO A 77 11.16 4.78 7.27
CA PRO A 77 12.37 4.31 6.57
C PRO A 77 12.21 3.08 5.65
N ASN A 78 11.31 2.15 5.95
CA ASN A 78 11.09 0.93 5.16
C ASN A 78 9.64 0.65 4.78
N HIS A 79 8.72 1.59 5.01
CA HIS A 79 7.33 1.43 4.60
C HIS A 79 6.62 2.78 4.51
N LEU A 80 5.57 2.82 3.71
CA LEU A 80 4.63 3.93 3.64
C LEU A 80 3.31 3.47 4.27
N HIS A 81 2.74 4.32 5.11
CA HIS A 81 1.35 4.22 5.57
C HIS A 81 0.55 5.35 4.95
N GLY A 82 -0.68 5.07 4.52
CA GLY A 82 -1.55 6.14 4.01
C GLY A 82 -3.00 5.72 3.91
N ILE A 83 -3.85 6.72 3.74
CA ILE A 83 -5.29 6.56 3.57
C ILE A 83 -5.64 6.87 2.11
N ILE A 84 -6.28 5.90 1.47
CA ILE A 84 -6.84 6.04 0.12
C ILE A 84 -8.35 6.05 0.25
N ILE A 85 -8.99 7.06 -0.33
CA ILE A 85 -10.45 7.17 -0.37
C ILE A 85 -10.90 6.82 -1.78
N ILE A 86 -11.62 5.71 -1.91
CA ILE A 86 -12.32 5.36 -3.14
C ILE A 86 -13.67 6.04 -3.08
N GLU A 87 -13.97 6.84 -4.10
CA GLU A 87 -15.29 7.45 -4.26
C GLU A 87 -16.11 6.61 -5.23
N ASN A 88 -17.38 6.42 -4.90
CA ASN A 88 -18.36 5.88 -5.83
C ASN A 88 -18.77 7.08 -6.66
N ASP A 89 -18.22 7.27 -7.86
CA ASP A 89 -18.88 8.22 -8.74
C ASP A 89 -18.62 7.99 -10.23
N ILE A 90 -19.74 8.10 -10.96
CA ILE A 90 -19.85 8.22 -12.42
C ILE A 90 -19.52 6.94 -13.19
N ALA A 91 -20.36 6.62 -14.17
CA ALA A 91 -20.26 5.46 -15.05
C ALA A 91 -18.94 5.43 -15.84
N VAL A 92 -17.85 4.98 -15.21
CA VAL A 92 -16.68 4.47 -15.91
C VAL A 92 -16.90 2.98 -16.12
N GLY A 93 -17.43 2.64 -17.30
CA GLY A 93 -17.61 1.25 -17.70
C GLY A 93 -16.31 0.48 -17.54
N THR A 94 -16.30 -0.51 -16.65
CA THR A 94 -15.17 -1.41 -16.45
C THR A 94 -15.12 -2.42 -17.60
N GLY A 95 -14.69 -1.95 -18.76
CA GLY A 95 -14.27 -2.79 -19.87
C GLY A 95 -12.87 -3.34 -19.64
N HIS A 96 -12.66 -4.16 -18.61
CA HIS A 96 -11.69 -5.26 -18.69
C HIS A 96 -11.98 -6.31 -17.62
N ARG A 97 -12.73 -7.34 -18.02
CA ARG A 97 -12.62 -8.67 -17.39
C ARG A 97 -11.39 -9.34 -18.00
N PRO A 98 -10.41 -9.82 -17.23
CA PRO A 98 -9.51 -10.85 -17.72
C PRO A 98 -10.35 -12.13 -17.88
N VAL A 99 -10.32 -12.70 -19.09
CA VAL A 99 -10.71 -14.11 -19.32
C VAL A 99 -9.69 -15.04 -18.68
#